data_AF-A0A960HPW5-F1
#
_entry.id   AF-A0A960HPW5-F1
#
_cell.length_a   1.000
_cell.length_b   1.000
_cell.length_c   1.000
_cell.angle_alpha   90.00
_cell.angle_beta   90.00
_cell.angle_gamma   90.00
#
_symmetry.space_group_name_H-M   'P 1'
#
loop_
_entity.id
_entity.type
_entity.pdbx_description
1 polymer ?
#
loop_
_entity_poly.entity_id
_entity_poly.type
_entity_poly.pdbx_seq_one_letter_code
_entity_poly.pdbx_strand_id
1 'polypeptide(L)'
;MWANGGASARDTDTLTALAVATQRTIDYVIEIDGGDADASTRHRAQAALHAGDHLERLLARLIEDERLATVAGDDELRAMAEPLAELVRVERGWLAGGRSDPTTMARLVAERLAARMEPFRAAEIERAVVAEADTEAVTDRLDAARWLGRVAAHLWRVSYHLDELAGTRHVESAA
;
A
#
# COMPACT_ATOMS: atom_id res chain seq x y z
N MET A 1 13.65 15.22 -5.62
CA MET A 1 13.81 16.52 -4.92
C MET A 1 12.64 16.67 -3.97
N TRP A 2 12.79 16.17 -2.74
CA TRP A 2 11.77 16.32 -1.70
C TRP A 2 11.88 17.76 -1.21
N ALA A 3 10.89 18.58 -1.53
CA ALA A 3 10.90 19.99 -1.17
C ALA A 3 10.94 20.12 0.36
N ASN A 4 11.98 20.79 0.84
CA ASN A 4 12.06 21.29 2.20
C ASN A 4 11.11 22.50 2.28
N GLY A 5 9.95 22.34 2.91
CA GLY A 5 8.94 23.41 2.97
C GLY A 5 7.54 22.88 3.23
N GLY A 6 7.26 22.58 4.49
CA GLY A 6 5.97 22.11 4.96
C GLY A 6 5.83 20.60 4.85
N ALA A 7 5.99 19.90 5.98
CA ALA A 7 5.03 18.84 6.25
C ALA A 7 3.67 19.54 6.15
N SER A 8 3.03 19.50 4.98
CA SER A 8 1.58 19.70 4.92
C SER A 8 1.09 18.75 5.97
N ALA A 9 0.53 19.28 7.07
CA ALA A 9 -0.24 18.47 7.99
C ALA A 9 -1.08 17.58 7.09
N ARG A 10 -0.79 16.26 7.12
CA ARG A 10 -1.61 15.32 6.39
C ARG A 10 -3.00 15.65 6.89
N ASP A 11 -3.90 15.99 5.99
CA ASP A 11 -5.21 16.39 6.41
C ASP A 11 -5.88 15.14 6.98
N THR A 12 -5.76 14.96 8.30
CA THR A 12 -6.31 13.82 9.02
C THR A 12 -7.79 13.72 8.71
N ASP A 13 -8.47 14.86 8.50
CA ASP A 13 -9.86 14.92 8.07
C ASP A 13 -10.03 14.32 6.67
N THR A 14 -9.10 14.56 5.73
CA THR A 14 -9.08 13.87 4.43
C THR A 14 -8.89 12.36 4.58
N LEU A 15 -7.94 11.90 5.39
CA LEU A 15 -7.73 10.44 5.59
C LEU A 15 -8.94 9.78 6.25
N THR A 16 -9.56 10.44 7.23
CA THR A 16 -10.81 10.00 7.84
C THR A 16 -11.96 10.00 6.85
N ALA A 17 -12.09 11.03 6.01
CA ALA A 17 -13.10 11.09 4.96
C ALA A 17 -12.91 9.96 3.93
N LEU A 18 -11.67 9.63 3.56
CA LEU A 18 -11.36 8.50 2.69
C LEU A 18 -11.70 7.15 3.32
N ALA A 19 -11.48 6.99 4.63
CA ALA A 19 -11.88 5.78 5.35
C ALA A 19 -13.40 5.61 5.35
N VAL A 20 -14.14 6.69 5.63
CA VAL A 20 -15.62 6.71 5.57
C VAL A 20 -16.11 6.40 4.15
N ALA A 21 -15.50 6.98 3.12
CA ALA A 21 -15.87 6.72 1.73
C ALA A 21 -15.60 5.27 1.31
N THR A 22 -14.48 4.69 1.76
CA THR A 22 -14.15 3.27 1.53
C THR A 22 -15.22 2.37 2.16
N GLN A 23 -15.54 2.59 3.44
CA GLN A 23 -16.56 1.79 4.14
C GLN A 23 -17.93 1.88 3.45
N ARG A 24 -18.37 3.08 3.06
CA ARG A 24 -19.64 3.26 2.33
C ARG A 24 -19.66 2.52 1.00
N THR A 25 -18.52 2.44 0.32
CA THR A 25 -18.39 1.69 -0.94
C THR A 25 -18.53 0.19 -0.70
N ILE A 26 -17.93 -0.32 0.37
CA ILE A 26 -18.05 -1.73 0.80
C ILE A 26 -19.51 -2.05 1.15
N ASP A 27 -20.15 -1.22 1.98
CA ASP A 27 -21.55 -1.41 2.39
C ASP A 27 -22.47 -1.46 1.17
N TYR A 28 -22.29 -0.55 0.22
CA TYR A 28 -23.04 -0.52 -1.03
C TYR A 28 -22.85 -1.81 -1.87
N VAL A 29 -21.62 -2.33 -1.97
CA VAL A 29 -21.35 -3.59 -2.68
C VAL A 29 -22.05 -4.76 -2.02
N ILE A 30 -22.06 -4.82 -0.68
CA ILE A 30 -22.76 -5.86 0.09
C ILE A 30 -24.27 -5.81 -0.17
N GLU A 31 -24.86 -4.61 -0.25
CA GLU A 31 -26.29 -4.43 -0.50
C GLU A 31 -26.72 -4.86 -1.93
N ILE A 32 -25.84 -4.76 -2.93
CA ILE A 32 -26.15 -5.13 -4.32
C ILE A 32 -26.26 -6.65 -4.52
N ASP A 33 -25.54 -7.47 -3.77
CA ASP A 33 -25.47 -8.94 -3.96
C ASP A 33 -26.71 -9.71 -3.43
N GLY A 34 -27.88 -9.06 -3.42
CA GLY A 34 -29.15 -9.47 -2.79
C GLY A 34 -29.87 -10.70 -3.38
N GLY A 35 -29.15 -11.78 -3.71
CA GLY A 35 -29.70 -13.13 -3.80
C GLY A 35 -29.75 -13.79 -5.19
N ASP A 36 -29.84 -13.01 -6.27
CA ASP A 36 -29.98 -13.52 -7.66
C ASP A 36 -28.85 -13.10 -8.62
N ALA A 37 -27.71 -12.66 -8.10
CA ALA A 37 -26.56 -12.28 -8.92
C ALA A 37 -26.01 -13.46 -9.74
N ASP A 38 -25.58 -13.21 -10.98
CA ASP A 38 -24.85 -14.21 -11.76
C ASP A 38 -23.41 -14.39 -11.24
N ALA A 39 -22.69 -15.38 -11.78
CA ALA A 39 -21.31 -15.67 -11.34
C ALA A 39 -20.34 -14.50 -11.62
N SER A 40 -20.56 -13.73 -12.68
CA SER A 40 -19.71 -12.59 -13.03
C SER A 40 -19.90 -11.44 -12.05
N THR A 41 -21.15 -11.16 -11.69
CA THR A 41 -21.54 -10.14 -10.72
C THR A 41 -20.99 -10.46 -9.34
N ARG A 42 -21.13 -11.71 -8.88
CA ARG A 42 -20.51 -12.17 -7.62
C ARG A 42 -18.99 -12.04 -7.62
N HIS A 43 -18.33 -12.39 -8.71
CA HIS A 43 -16.88 -12.26 -8.81
C HIS A 43 -16.42 -10.80 -8.70
N ARG A 44 -17.13 -9.88 -9.38
CA ARG A 44 -16.85 -8.44 -9.30
C ARG A 44 -17.13 -7.86 -7.91
N ALA A 45 -18.21 -8.32 -7.25
CA ALA A 45 -18.50 -7.95 -5.87
C ALA A 45 -17.38 -8.42 -4.93
N GLN A 46 -16.94 -9.67 -5.05
CA GLN A 46 -15.83 -10.21 -4.27
C GLN A 46 -14.53 -9.42 -4.51
N ALA A 47 -14.18 -9.09 -5.75
CA ALA A 47 -13.02 -8.27 -6.07
C ALA A 47 -13.13 -6.86 -5.44
N ALA A 48 -14.31 -6.23 -5.51
CA ALA A 48 -14.55 -4.94 -4.86
C ALA A 48 -14.36 -5.00 -3.33
N LEU A 49 -14.86 -6.04 -2.69
CA LEU A 49 -14.71 -6.24 -1.23
C LEU A 49 -13.25 -6.42 -0.84
N HIS A 50 -12.46 -7.20 -1.60
CA HIS A 50 -11.04 -7.36 -1.35
C HIS A 50 -10.27 -6.05 -1.56
N ALA A 51 -10.56 -5.31 -2.64
CA ALA A 51 -9.97 -3.99 -2.85
C ALA A 51 -10.29 -3.04 -1.69
N GLY A 52 -11.54 -3.08 -1.19
CA GLY A 52 -11.99 -2.32 -0.02
C GLY A 52 -11.21 -2.65 1.25
N ASP A 53 -11.10 -3.93 1.65
CA ASP A 53 -10.32 -4.35 2.83
C ASP A 53 -8.86 -3.88 2.74
N HIS A 54 -8.23 -4.02 1.57
CA HIS A 54 -6.85 -3.57 1.38
C HIS A 54 -6.70 -2.04 1.43
N LEU A 55 -7.67 -1.29 0.92
CA LEU A 55 -7.72 0.17 1.05
C LEU A 55 -7.86 0.61 2.50
N GLU A 56 -8.73 -0.02 3.29
CA GLU A 56 -8.87 0.29 4.72
C GLU A 56 -7.58 0.03 5.48
N ARG A 57 -6.95 -1.13 5.24
CA ARG A 57 -5.66 -1.47 5.83
C ARG A 57 -4.55 -0.52 5.41
N LEU A 58 -4.58 0.01 4.19
CA LEU A 58 -3.64 1.01 3.71
C LEU A 58 -3.90 2.36 4.39
N LEU A 59 -5.14 2.82 4.45
CA LEU A 59 -5.53 4.09 5.09
C LEU A 59 -5.17 4.09 6.58
N ALA A 60 -5.46 3.02 7.31
CA ALA A 60 -5.07 2.88 8.72
C ALA A 60 -3.55 3.07 8.93
N ARG A 61 -2.73 2.58 7.99
CA ARG A 61 -1.27 2.74 8.03
C ARG A 61 -0.80 4.13 7.67
N LEU A 62 -1.54 4.87 6.86
CA LEU A 62 -1.22 6.25 6.47
C LEU A 62 -1.59 7.26 7.56
N ILE A 63 -2.43 6.86 8.52
CA ILE A 63 -2.76 7.65 9.72
C ILE A 63 -1.63 7.56 10.77
N GLU A 64 -0.82 6.50 10.76
CA GLU A 64 0.30 6.32 11.69
C GLU A 64 1.51 7.21 11.32
N ASP A 65 1.59 8.41 11.89
CA ASP A 65 2.56 9.44 11.49
C ASP A 65 4.02 9.16 11.87
N GLU A 66 4.27 8.45 12.97
CA GLU A 66 5.62 8.22 13.50
C GLU A 66 6.52 7.48 12.50
N ARG A 67 6.01 6.42 11.88
CA ARG A 67 6.76 5.61 10.90
C ARG A 67 7.10 6.41 9.65
N LEU A 68 6.21 7.29 9.23
CA LEU A 68 6.44 8.18 8.09
C LEU A 68 7.47 9.25 8.41
N ALA A 69 7.46 9.80 9.62
CA ALA A 69 8.51 10.72 10.08
C ALA A 69 9.89 10.02 10.07
N THR A 70 9.97 8.78 10.56
CA THR A 70 11.20 7.98 10.52
C THR A 70 11.68 7.73 9.09
N VAL A 71 10.79 7.36 8.16
CA VAL A 71 11.15 7.20 6.73
C VAL A 71 11.64 8.50 6.12
N ALA A 72 11.02 9.64 6.43
CA ALA A 72 11.40 10.93 5.87
C ALA A 72 12.79 11.38 6.37
N GLY A 73 13.06 11.15 7.66
CA GLY A 73 14.31 11.50 8.33
C GLY A 73 15.50 10.61 7.97
N ASP A 74 15.29 9.46 7.34
CA ASP A 74 16.34 8.50 7.04
C ASP A 74 16.59 8.30 5.55
N ASP A 75 17.85 8.41 5.12
CA ASP A 75 18.23 8.31 3.71
C ASP A 75 18.05 6.91 3.11
N GLU A 76 18.34 5.86 3.88
CA GLU A 76 18.24 4.48 3.43
C GLU A 76 16.78 4.06 3.26
N LEU A 77 15.93 4.39 4.23
CA LEU A 77 14.48 4.16 4.18
C LEU A 77 13.82 4.99 3.08
N ARG A 78 14.25 6.23 2.85
CA ARG A 78 13.74 7.05 1.75
C ARG A 78 14.09 6.46 0.38
N ALA A 79 15.30 5.92 0.22
CA ALA A 79 15.69 5.20 -0.99
C ALA A 79 14.84 3.94 -1.19
N MET A 80 14.46 3.25 -0.10
CA MET A 80 13.53 2.12 -0.16
C MET A 80 12.11 2.55 -0.57
N ALA A 81 11.68 3.75 -0.17
CA ALA A 81 10.35 4.28 -0.49
C ALA A 81 10.23 4.87 -1.91
N GLU A 82 11.33 5.21 -2.59
CA GLU A 82 11.29 5.86 -3.91
C GLU A 82 10.48 5.09 -4.97
N PRO A 83 10.61 3.76 -5.13
CA PRO A 83 9.79 2.99 -6.06
C PRO A 83 8.28 3.07 -5.76
N LEU A 84 7.88 3.26 -4.49
CA LEU A 84 6.47 3.45 -4.13
C LEU A 84 5.95 4.79 -4.61
N ALA A 85 6.74 5.85 -4.52
CA ALA A 85 6.35 7.16 -5.00
C ALA A 85 6.12 7.17 -6.53
N GLU A 86 6.96 6.44 -7.27
CA GLU A 86 6.75 6.25 -8.71
C GLU A 86 5.51 5.42 -9.00
N LEU A 87 5.33 4.30 -8.29
CA LEU A 87 4.14 3.47 -8.43
C LEU A 87 2.85 4.27 -8.22
N VAL A 88 2.77 5.10 -7.16
CA VAL A 88 1.60 5.95 -6.90
C VAL A 88 1.32 6.93 -8.05
N ARG A 89 2.35 7.45 -8.72
CA ARG A 89 2.15 8.30 -9.92
C ARG A 89 1.53 7.51 -11.07
N VAL A 90 1.99 6.28 -11.30
CA VAL A 90 1.46 5.40 -12.35
C VAL A 90 0.01 5.00 -12.03
N GLU A 91 -0.27 4.58 -10.80
CA GLU A 91 -1.62 4.27 -10.30
C GLU A 91 -2.59 5.42 -10.54
N ARG A 92 -2.17 6.66 -10.21
CA ARG A 92 -3.00 7.85 -10.43
C ARG A 92 -3.32 8.07 -11.90
N GLY A 93 -2.35 7.84 -12.79
CA GLY A 93 -2.55 7.94 -14.24
C GLY A 93 -3.52 6.88 -14.75
N TRP A 94 -3.39 5.65 -14.26
CA TRP A 94 -4.29 4.54 -14.61
C TRP A 94 -5.74 4.81 -14.15
N LEU A 95 -5.93 5.19 -12.88
CA LEU A 95 -7.24 5.54 -12.33
C LEU A 95 -7.90 6.74 -13.04
N ALA A 96 -7.11 7.63 -13.65
CA ALA A 96 -7.60 8.74 -14.47
C ALA A 96 -7.98 8.32 -15.92
N GLY A 97 -8.02 7.02 -16.23
CA GLY A 97 -8.35 6.48 -17.55
C GLY A 97 -7.14 6.16 -18.43
N GLY A 98 -5.93 6.14 -17.85
CA GLY A 98 -4.73 5.68 -18.55
C GLY A 98 -4.80 4.19 -18.90
N ARG A 99 -4.13 3.79 -19.99
CA ARG A 99 -4.16 2.40 -20.50
C ARG A 99 -3.16 1.45 -19.84
N SER A 100 -2.18 1.96 -19.09
CA SER A 100 -1.13 1.14 -18.50
C SER A 100 -1.58 0.60 -17.14
N ASP A 101 -1.87 -0.69 -17.07
CA ASP A 101 -2.13 -1.40 -15.82
C ASP A 101 -0.87 -1.36 -14.92
N PRO A 102 -0.97 -0.80 -13.70
CA PRO A 102 0.14 -0.72 -12.77
C PRO A 102 0.40 -2.02 -12.03
N THR A 103 -0.47 -3.03 -12.09
CA THR A 103 -0.42 -4.20 -11.20
C THR A 103 0.90 -4.97 -11.28
N THR A 104 1.48 -5.13 -12.47
CA THR A 104 2.78 -5.79 -12.62
C THR A 104 3.89 -4.98 -11.95
N MET A 105 3.89 -3.65 -12.12
CA MET A 105 4.84 -2.77 -11.43
C MET A 105 4.62 -2.83 -9.92
N ALA A 106 3.37 -2.79 -9.47
CA ALA A 106 3.00 -2.84 -8.06
C ALA A 106 3.53 -4.11 -7.39
N ARG A 107 3.33 -5.26 -8.05
CA ARG A 107 3.88 -6.56 -7.61
C ARG A 107 5.40 -6.51 -7.49
N LEU A 108 6.10 -6.04 -8.52
CA LEU A 108 7.56 -5.96 -8.52
C LEU A 108 8.09 -5.04 -7.42
N VAL A 109 7.42 -3.92 -7.15
CA VAL A 109 7.79 -3.03 -6.04
C VAL A 109 7.60 -3.72 -4.69
N ALA A 110 6.47 -4.40 -4.48
CA ALA A 110 6.20 -5.14 -3.25
C ALA A 110 7.22 -6.28 -3.03
N GLU A 111 7.51 -7.07 -4.06
CA GLU A 111 8.49 -8.15 -4.02
C GLU A 111 9.91 -7.62 -3.73
N ARG A 112 10.30 -6.51 -4.38
CA ARG A 112 11.61 -5.89 -4.17
C ARG A 112 11.78 -5.35 -2.75
N LEU A 113 10.74 -4.74 -2.18
CA LEU A 113 10.76 -4.28 -0.79
C LEU A 113 10.83 -5.46 0.18
N ALA A 114 10.03 -6.49 -0.04
CA ALA A 114 10.08 -7.71 0.77
C ALA A 114 11.48 -8.35 0.75
N ALA A 115 12.10 -8.47 -0.43
CA ALA A 115 13.45 -9.01 -0.59
C ALA A 115 14.54 -8.19 0.12
N ARG A 116 14.29 -6.89 0.35
CA ARG A 116 15.23 -5.99 1.04
C ARG A 116 15.07 -5.99 2.56
N MET A 117 13.99 -6.55 3.09
CA MET A 117 13.71 -6.56 4.53
C MET A 117 14.75 -7.33 5.34
N GLU A 118 15.10 -8.55 4.91
CA GLU A 118 16.01 -9.39 5.67
C GLU A 118 17.45 -8.85 5.70
N PRO A 119 18.05 -8.43 4.56
CA PRO A 119 19.34 -7.76 4.57
C PRO A 119 19.36 -6.48 5.41
N PHE A 120 18.30 -5.66 5.32
CA PHE A 120 18.18 -4.45 6.12
C PHE A 120 18.14 -4.77 7.61
N ARG A 121 17.32 -5.75 8.01
CA ARG A 121 17.21 -6.20 9.40
C ARG A 121 18.56 -6.68 9.96
N ALA A 122 19.28 -7.49 9.19
CA ALA A 122 20.60 -7.99 9.61
C ALA A 122 21.58 -6.83 9.85
N ALA A 123 21.62 -5.86 8.94
CA ALA A 123 22.46 -4.67 9.07
C ALA A 123 22.10 -3.80 10.29
N GLU A 124 20.80 -3.63 10.59
CA GLU A 124 20.35 -2.90 11.78
C GLU A 124 20.77 -3.58 13.10
N ILE A 125 20.64 -4.92 13.17
CA ILE A 125 21.05 -5.69 14.35
C ILE A 125 22.57 -5.60 14.54
N GLU A 126 23.34 -5.71 13.46
CA GLU A 126 24.79 -5.56 13.52
C GLU A 126 25.19 -4.15 13.99
N ARG A 127 24.54 -3.10 13.47
CA ARG A 127 24.72 -1.71 13.94
C ARG A 127 24.45 -1.57 15.44
N ALA A 128 23.38 -2.18 15.93
CA ALA A 128 23.03 -2.15 17.36
C ALA A 128 24.12 -2.76 18.24
N VAL A 129 24.72 -3.86 17.81
CA VAL A 129 25.76 -4.58 18.56
C VAL A 129 27.10 -3.84 18.53
N VAL A 130 27.48 -3.27 17.38
CA VAL A 130 28.82 -2.68 17.18
C VAL A 130 28.91 -1.25 17.68
N ALA A 131 27.86 -0.44 17.52
CA ALA A 131 27.94 1.00 17.71
C ALA A 131 27.43 1.50 19.08
N GLU A 132 27.11 0.60 20.02
CA GLU A 132 26.32 0.93 21.21
C GLU A 132 25.09 1.79 20.84
N ALA A 133 24.49 1.47 19.68
CA ALA A 133 23.46 2.32 19.11
C ALA A 133 22.24 2.35 20.02
N ASP A 134 21.56 3.49 20.01
CA ASP A 134 20.27 3.63 20.68
C ASP A 134 19.30 2.56 20.16
N THR A 135 18.89 1.68 21.08
CA THR A 135 18.01 0.54 20.78
C THR A 135 16.63 1.00 20.34
N GLU A 136 16.17 2.16 20.81
CA GLU A 136 14.91 2.77 20.40
C GLU A 136 14.98 3.18 18.91
N ALA A 137 16.03 3.92 18.53
CA ALA A 137 16.26 4.31 17.15
C ALA A 137 16.38 3.12 16.18
N VAL A 138 17.03 2.03 16.60
CA VAL A 138 17.10 0.78 15.80
C VAL A 138 15.71 0.17 15.62
N THR A 139 14.91 0.14 16.68
CA THR A 139 13.55 -0.40 16.66
C THR A 139 12.65 0.40 15.72
N ASP A 140 12.71 1.73 15.79
CA ASP A 140 11.93 2.62 14.94
C ASP A 140 12.25 2.42 13.46
N ARG A 141 13.53 2.25 13.12
CA ARG A 141 13.97 1.98 11.74
C ARG A 141 13.45 0.64 11.23
N LEU A 142 13.51 -0.40 12.04
CA LEU A 142 12.99 -1.73 11.69
C LEU A 142 11.47 -1.70 11.48
N ASP A 143 10.76 -0.98 12.33
CA ASP A 143 9.31 -0.83 12.23
C ASP A 143 8.90 0.02 11.03
N ALA A 144 9.65 1.09 10.71
CA ALA A 144 9.47 1.88 9.51
C ALA A 144 9.72 1.07 8.22
N ALA A 145 10.78 0.25 8.19
CA ALA A 145 11.04 -0.66 7.06
C ALA A 145 9.91 -1.69 6.88
N ARG A 146 9.47 -2.31 7.98
CA ARG A 146 8.33 -3.24 7.97
C ARG A 146 7.05 -2.54 7.48
N TRP A 147 6.83 -1.31 7.90
CA TRP A 147 5.69 -0.50 7.46
C TRP A 147 5.74 -0.24 5.95
N LEU A 148 6.89 0.13 5.38
CA LEU A 148 7.07 0.27 3.93
C LEU A 148 6.70 -1.01 3.17
N GLY A 149 7.16 -2.16 3.66
CA GLY A 149 6.81 -3.46 3.07
C GLY A 149 5.30 -3.73 3.09
N ARG A 150 4.60 -3.38 4.17
CA ARG A 150 3.15 -3.56 4.28
C ARG A 150 2.38 -2.58 3.39
N VAL A 151 2.82 -1.33 3.29
CA VAL A 151 2.23 -0.33 2.37
C VAL A 151 2.33 -0.82 0.92
N ALA A 152 3.51 -1.31 0.51
CA ALA A 152 3.71 -1.84 -0.82
C ALA A 152 2.81 -3.05 -1.13
N ALA A 153 2.69 -3.97 -0.17
CA ALA A 153 1.86 -5.16 -0.32
C ALA A 153 0.37 -4.81 -0.45
N HIS A 154 -0.15 -3.88 0.37
CA HIS A 154 -1.54 -3.44 0.26
C HIS A 154 -1.79 -2.69 -1.04
N LEU A 155 -0.89 -1.80 -1.44
CA LEU A 155 -1.02 -1.08 -2.70
C LEU A 155 -1.10 -2.05 -3.88
N TRP A 156 -0.21 -3.05 -3.95
CA TRP A 156 -0.28 -4.09 -4.98
C TRP A 156 -1.61 -4.86 -4.95
N ARG A 157 -2.10 -5.26 -3.78
CA ARG A 157 -3.37 -5.98 -3.65
C ARG A 157 -4.56 -5.14 -4.10
N VAL A 158 -4.56 -3.84 -3.80
CA VAL A 158 -5.57 -2.91 -4.31
C VAL A 158 -5.54 -2.89 -5.84
N SER A 159 -4.39 -2.67 -6.48
CA SER A 159 -4.27 -2.64 -7.95
C SER A 159 -4.75 -3.94 -8.56
N TYR A 160 -4.34 -5.07 -7.98
CA TYR A 160 -4.71 -6.41 -8.43
C TYR A 160 -6.24 -6.60 -8.46
N HIS A 161 -6.93 -6.27 -7.36
CA HIS A 161 -8.37 -6.47 -7.28
C HIS A 161 -9.17 -5.43 -8.08
N LEU A 162 -8.65 -4.21 -8.25
CA LEU A 162 -9.25 -3.22 -9.15
C LEU A 162 -9.14 -3.65 -10.62
N ASP A 163 -8.03 -4.27 -11.02
CA ASP A 163 -7.84 -4.83 -12.37
C ASP A 163 -8.73 -6.07 -12.60
N GLU A 164 -8.91 -6.93 -11.60
CA GLU A 164 -9.93 -8.00 -11.65
C GLU A 164 -11.35 -7.42 -11.84
N LEU A 165 -11.69 -6.34 -11.11
CA LEU A 165 -13.00 -5.69 -11.20
C LEU A 165 -13.27 -5.05 -12.57
N ALA A 166 -12.23 -4.50 -13.21
CA ALA A 166 -12.29 -3.93 -14.55
C ALA A 166 -12.49 -4.98 -15.65
N GLY A 167 -12.38 -6.28 -15.32
CA GLY A 167 -12.56 -7.38 -16.27
C GLY A 167 -11.41 -7.49 -17.28
N THR A 168 -10.28 -6.84 -16.99
CA THR A 168 -9.06 -6.85 -17.81
C THR A 168 -8.20 -8.09 -17.54
N ARG A 169 -8.41 -8.79 -16.41
CA ARG A 169 -7.92 -10.15 -16.20
C ARG A 169 -8.97 -11.19 -16.59
N HIS A 170 -8.69 -11.96 -17.62
CA HIS A 170 -9.35 -13.25 -17.80
C HIS A 170 -8.90 -14.19 -16.68
N VAL A 171 -9.86 -14.71 -15.92
CA VAL A 171 -9.63 -15.75 -14.92
C VAL A 171 -9.12 -17.00 -15.66
N GLU A 172 -7.81 -17.25 -15.62
CA GLU A 172 -7.31 -18.61 -15.81
C GLU A 172 -7.72 -19.42 -14.57
N SER A 173 -8.90 -20.02 -14.64
CA SER A 173 -9.31 -21.06 -13.70
C SER A 173 -8.32 -22.21 -13.82
N ALA A 174 -7.47 -22.39 -12.81
CA ALA A 174 -6.68 -23.60 -12.66
C ALA A 174 -7.63 -24.81 -12.60
N ALA A 175 -7.48 -25.70 -13.57
CA ALA A 175 -7.99 -27.06 -13.57
C ALA A 175 -6.90 -28.02 -13.10
#